data_AF-A0A815UYF3-F1
#
_entry.id   AF-A0A815UYF3-F1
#
_cell.length_a   1.000
_cell.length_b   1.000
_cell.length_c   1.000
_cell.angle_alpha   90.00
_cell.angle_beta   90.00
_cell.angle_gamma   90.00
#
_symmetry.space_group_name_H-M   'P 1'
#
loop_
_entity.id
_entity.type
_entity.pdbx_description
1 polymer ?
#
loop_
_entity_poly.entity_id
_entity_poly.type
_entity_poly.pdbx_seq_one_letter_code
_entity_poly.pdbx_strand_id
1 'polypeptide(L)'
;MVAARSQIVATITFMEPVLSNSLAQVYNNKAYDKEFNDETTSQLEETLKDVWGPFFVMNAPFRAKISPIDAIGIPLMTSGRIFAVYDYHEPDPNKVYPYHEEVNTHGLSTNYDYRARLVTDEDGRYQFETVEPVPYFDTDDSTWRYPHIHYYVQSHGYKPLVTQLYFHGEEKNDIDIHIDQQTTITLKQITSTRSVNSKFDYFIGIFDLVLESCFD
;
A
#
# COMPACT_ATOMS: atom_id res chain seq x y z
N MET A 1 13.50 -11.43 -16.10
CA MET A 1 12.07 -11.03 -16.00
C MET A 1 11.40 -11.45 -14.68
N VAL A 2 11.87 -12.51 -14.00
CA VAL A 2 11.25 -12.99 -12.74
C VAL A 2 11.40 -11.99 -11.57
N ALA A 3 12.59 -11.45 -11.34
CA ALA A 3 12.87 -10.58 -10.18
C ALA A 3 11.99 -9.30 -10.10
N ALA A 4 11.61 -8.72 -11.25
CA ALA A 4 10.80 -7.49 -11.25
C ALA A 4 9.33 -7.75 -10.86
N ARG A 5 8.79 -8.93 -11.17
CA ARG A 5 7.43 -9.34 -10.79
C ARG A 5 7.32 -9.73 -9.32
N SER A 6 8.43 -10.14 -8.73
CA SER A 6 8.52 -10.50 -7.32
C SER A 6 8.54 -9.29 -6.38
N GLN A 7 8.80 -8.09 -6.92
CA GLN A 7 9.06 -6.87 -6.14
C GLN A 7 8.31 -5.69 -6.75
N ILE A 8 7.06 -5.54 -6.32
CA ILE A 8 6.18 -4.44 -6.69
C ILE A 8 6.32 -3.35 -5.65
N VAL A 9 6.52 -2.10 -6.08
CA VAL A 9 6.71 -0.96 -5.17
C VAL A 9 5.72 0.15 -5.52
N ALA A 10 4.82 0.43 -4.60
CA ALA A 10 3.95 1.60 -4.66
C ALA A 10 4.51 2.69 -3.74
N THR A 11 4.75 3.87 -4.29
CA THR A 11 4.95 5.08 -3.49
C THR A 11 3.66 5.88 -3.52
N ILE A 12 3.05 6.13 -2.36
CA ILE A 12 1.77 6.81 -2.27
C ILE A 12 1.98 8.13 -1.55
N THR A 13 1.77 9.22 -2.28
CA THR A 13 1.79 10.55 -1.70
C THR A 13 0.37 10.95 -1.37
N PHE A 14 0.13 11.25 -0.11
CA PHE A 14 -1.15 11.75 0.36
C PHE A 14 -1.12 13.28 0.31
N MET A 15 -2.01 13.87 -0.50
CA MET A 15 -2.11 15.33 -0.62
C MET A 15 -3.11 15.87 0.39
N GLU A 16 -2.61 16.09 1.60
CA GLU A 16 -3.30 16.62 2.79
C GLU A 16 -4.48 15.79 3.32
N PRO A 17 -4.62 15.66 4.66
CA PRO A 17 -5.82 15.06 5.22
C PRO A 17 -7.00 15.95 4.93
N VAL A 18 -8.16 15.35 4.66
CA VAL A 18 -9.37 15.92 5.24
C VAL A 18 -9.11 15.95 6.74
N LEU A 19 -8.83 17.15 7.26
CA LEU A 19 -9.00 17.50 8.66
C LEU A 19 -10.47 17.26 8.99
N SER A 20 -10.82 16.00 9.16
CA SER A 20 -12.08 15.59 9.75
C SER A 20 -11.89 15.96 11.21
N ASN A 21 -12.23 17.21 11.56
CA ASN A 21 -12.18 17.83 12.88
C ASN A 21 -13.06 17.13 13.93
N SER A 22 -13.41 15.88 13.71
CA SER A 22 -14.03 15.00 14.68
C SER A 22 -13.62 13.58 14.33
N LEU A 23 -13.11 12.84 15.31
CA LEU A 23 -13.04 11.37 15.26
C LEU A 23 -14.32 10.76 14.64
N ALA A 24 -15.48 11.41 14.83
CA ALA A 24 -16.80 11.00 14.36
C ALA A 24 -17.03 10.93 12.82
N GLN A 25 -16.20 11.54 11.96
CA GLN A 25 -16.37 11.42 10.49
C GLN A 25 -15.53 10.29 9.88
N VAL A 26 -14.36 10.00 10.46
CA VAL A 26 -13.58 8.79 10.17
C VAL A 26 -14.42 7.51 10.40
N TYR A 27 -15.35 7.55 11.37
CA TYR A 27 -16.26 6.43 11.70
C TYR A 27 -17.59 6.36 10.92
N ASN A 28 -17.90 7.29 10.00
CA ASN A 28 -19.25 7.40 9.42
C ASN A 28 -19.31 7.47 7.89
N ASN A 29 -18.35 6.87 7.18
CA ASN A 29 -18.44 6.82 5.72
C ASN A 29 -19.21 5.57 5.24
N LYS A 30 -20.50 5.51 5.61
CA LYS A 30 -21.48 4.45 5.31
C LYS A 30 -21.61 4.06 3.83
N ALA A 31 -21.02 4.83 2.90
CA ALA A 31 -21.02 4.51 1.47
C ALA A 31 -19.93 3.49 1.09
N TYR A 32 -18.78 3.49 1.79
CA TYR A 32 -17.70 2.50 1.58
C TYR A 32 -18.01 1.20 2.33
N ASP A 33 -18.47 1.33 3.59
CA ASP A 33 -18.88 0.21 4.44
C ASP A 33 -20.04 -0.60 3.82
N LYS A 34 -20.91 0.05 3.01
CA LYS A 34 -22.02 -0.61 2.33
C LYS A 34 -21.61 -1.53 1.18
N GLU A 35 -20.49 -1.27 0.53
CA GLU A 35 -20.04 -2.06 -0.62
C GLU A 35 -19.27 -3.31 -0.19
N PHE A 36 -18.67 -3.29 1.02
CA PHE A 36 -17.79 -4.35 1.51
C PHE A 36 -18.15 -4.93 2.89
N ASN A 37 -19.24 -4.45 3.51
CA ASN A 37 -19.86 -5.02 4.71
C ASN A 37 -18.93 -5.09 5.93
N ASP A 38 -18.13 -4.04 6.13
CA ASP A 38 -17.27 -3.89 7.30
C ASP A 38 -18.02 -3.08 8.38
N GLU A 39 -18.56 -3.77 9.39
CA GLU A 39 -19.28 -3.16 10.52
C GLU A 39 -18.36 -2.90 11.72
N THR A 40 -17.03 -3.00 11.58
CA THR A 40 -16.12 -2.82 12.71
C THR A 40 -15.74 -1.35 12.94
N THR A 41 -16.49 -0.68 13.81
CA THR A 41 -16.00 0.48 14.59
C THR A 41 -14.91 0.00 15.56
N SER A 42 -13.73 -0.34 15.02
CA SER A 42 -12.50 -0.53 15.80
C SER A 42 -11.72 0.79 15.79
N GLN A 43 -11.00 1.08 16.88
CA GLN A 43 -10.05 2.18 16.84
C GLN A 43 -9.04 1.89 15.73
N LEU A 44 -8.80 2.87 14.85
CA LEU A 44 -7.79 2.74 13.82
C LEU A 44 -6.42 2.66 14.48
N GLU A 45 -5.83 1.47 14.47
CA GLU A 45 -4.46 1.23 14.91
C GLU A 45 -3.49 1.67 13.81
N GLU A 46 -2.36 2.28 14.21
CA GLU A 46 -1.32 2.68 13.27
C GLU A 46 -0.80 1.48 12.48
N THR A 47 -0.60 1.63 11.17
CA THR A 47 -0.09 0.53 10.37
C THR A 47 1.36 0.23 10.74
N LEU A 48 1.66 -1.06 10.93
CA LEU A 48 3.00 -1.52 11.27
C LEU A 48 4.02 -1.15 10.19
N LYS A 49 5.17 -0.68 10.65
CA LYS A 49 6.32 -0.34 9.82
C LYS A 49 7.09 -1.62 9.47
N ASP A 50 7.62 -1.65 8.26
CA ASP A 50 8.47 -2.74 7.75
C ASP A 50 9.71 -2.16 7.06
N VAL A 51 10.65 -3.02 6.68
CA VAL A 51 11.87 -2.65 5.98
C VAL A 51 11.58 -2.23 4.54
N TRP A 52 12.41 -1.33 4.00
CA TRP A 52 12.32 -0.86 2.62
C TRP A 52 12.57 -1.91 1.53
N GLY A 53 13.37 -2.94 1.86
CA GLY A 53 14.04 -3.77 0.87
C GLY A 53 15.00 -2.99 -0.06
N PRO A 54 15.74 -3.67 -0.95
CA PRO A 54 16.74 -3.03 -1.82
C PRO A 54 16.17 -2.45 -3.13
N PHE A 55 14.85 -2.50 -3.34
CA PHE A 55 14.24 -2.33 -4.67
C PHE A 55 13.47 -1.03 -4.89
N PHE A 56 13.41 -0.17 -3.88
CA PHE A 56 12.87 1.18 -4.03
C PHE A 56 13.63 1.93 -5.12
N VAL A 57 12.95 2.73 -5.95
CA VAL A 57 13.58 3.59 -6.95
C VAL A 57 12.95 4.97 -6.90
N MET A 58 13.77 5.99 -6.75
CA MET A 58 13.30 7.38 -6.72
C MET A 58 12.74 7.83 -8.08
N ASN A 59 11.80 8.76 -8.05
CA ASN A 59 11.21 9.40 -9.24
C ASN A 59 10.38 8.48 -10.15
N ALA A 60 9.81 7.39 -9.61
CA ALA A 60 8.82 6.60 -10.34
C ALA A 60 7.69 7.50 -10.91
N PRO A 61 7.15 7.19 -12.10
CA PRO A 61 6.13 8.01 -12.73
C PRO A 61 4.81 7.94 -11.96
N PHE A 62 4.01 9.00 -12.04
CA PHE A 62 2.63 8.96 -11.54
C PHE A 62 1.76 8.14 -12.49
N ARG A 63 1.20 7.01 -12.03
CA ARG A 63 0.31 6.14 -12.81
C ARG A 63 -0.45 5.16 -11.94
N ALA A 64 -1.71 4.89 -12.30
CA ALA A 64 -2.53 3.88 -11.63
C ALA A 64 -2.20 2.46 -12.13
N LYS A 65 -1.87 2.26 -13.42
CA LYS A 65 -1.39 0.96 -13.90
C LYS A 65 0.12 0.86 -13.79
N ILE A 66 0.61 0.10 -12.82
CA ILE A 66 2.04 0.01 -12.47
C ILE A 66 2.74 -1.14 -13.18
N SER A 67 1.99 -2.16 -13.60
CA SER A 67 2.51 -3.27 -14.40
C SER A 67 2.81 -2.83 -15.84
N PRO A 68 3.86 -3.37 -16.48
CA PRO A 68 4.10 -3.17 -17.90
C PRO A 68 2.97 -3.78 -18.75
N ILE A 69 2.86 -3.34 -20.00
CA ILE A 69 1.75 -3.71 -20.89
C ILE A 69 1.69 -5.21 -21.19
N ASP A 70 2.83 -5.88 -21.18
CA ASP A 70 3.05 -7.31 -21.45
C ASP A 70 3.27 -8.12 -20.16
N ALA A 71 2.90 -7.55 -19.00
CA ALA A 71 2.98 -8.26 -17.73
C ALA A 71 2.20 -9.58 -17.80
N ILE A 72 2.93 -10.68 -17.61
CA ILE A 72 2.35 -12.01 -17.41
C ILE A 72 1.83 -12.07 -15.98
N GLY A 73 0.74 -12.80 -15.71
CA GLY A 73 0.18 -12.99 -14.37
C GLY A 73 -1.32 -12.70 -14.30
N ILE A 74 -1.95 -13.04 -13.18
CA ILE A 74 -3.34 -12.67 -12.92
C ILE A 74 -3.37 -11.18 -12.56
N PRO A 75 -4.18 -10.35 -13.23
CA PRO A 75 -4.31 -8.95 -12.86
C PRO A 75 -4.75 -8.80 -11.40
N LEU A 76 -4.14 -7.85 -10.70
CA LEU A 76 -4.45 -7.51 -9.32
C LEU A 76 -4.75 -6.03 -9.25
N MET A 77 -5.93 -5.68 -8.78
CA MET A 77 -6.29 -4.32 -8.42
C MET A 77 -6.16 -4.18 -6.91
N THR A 78 -5.28 -3.27 -6.48
CA THR A 78 -5.12 -2.94 -5.07
C THR A 78 -5.70 -1.57 -4.81
N SER A 79 -6.51 -1.47 -3.76
CA SER A 79 -7.20 -0.24 -3.38
C SER A 79 -7.15 -0.08 -1.87
N GLY A 80 -7.32 1.14 -1.38
CA GLY A 80 -7.48 1.36 0.05
C GLY A 80 -7.66 2.84 0.36
N ARG A 81 -7.65 3.14 1.63
CA ARG A 81 -7.71 4.48 2.19
C ARG A 81 -6.51 4.74 3.08
N ILE A 82 -6.02 5.96 3.03
CA ILE A 82 -5.04 6.46 3.99
C ILE A 82 -5.80 7.29 5.03
N PHE A 83 -5.79 6.79 6.25
CA PHE A 83 -6.24 7.48 7.43
C PHE A 83 -5.06 8.14 8.13
N ALA A 84 -5.32 9.27 8.75
CA ALA A 84 -4.33 10.03 9.47
C ALA A 84 -4.90 10.30 10.86
N VAL A 85 -4.37 9.63 11.89
CA VAL A 85 -4.84 9.83 13.25
C VAL A 85 -4.16 11.09 13.78
N TYR A 86 -4.96 12.07 14.18
CA TYR A 86 -4.48 13.29 14.83
C TYR A 86 -4.91 13.26 16.29
N ASP A 87 -3.97 13.07 17.20
CA ASP A 87 -4.22 13.37 18.61
C ASP A 87 -4.00 14.88 18.79
N TYR A 88 -5.06 15.61 19.14
CA TYR A 88 -4.96 17.07 19.27
C TYR A 88 -4.24 17.42 20.56
N HIS A 89 -2.99 17.84 20.41
CA HIS A 89 -2.26 18.66 21.35
C HIS A 89 -1.93 20.00 20.68
N GLU A 90 -1.91 21.10 21.46
CA GLU A 90 -1.52 22.40 20.92
C GLU A 90 -0.10 22.29 20.33
N PRO A 91 0.10 22.57 19.03
CA PRO A 91 1.41 22.44 18.41
C PRO A 91 2.40 23.35 19.14
N ASP A 92 3.48 22.78 19.68
CA ASP A 92 4.53 23.55 20.35
C ASP A 92 5.13 24.54 19.34
N PRO A 93 4.97 25.86 19.54
CA PRO A 93 5.46 26.88 18.61
C PRO A 93 6.99 26.86 18.43
N ASN A 94 7.73 26.09 19.24
CA ASN A 94 9.17 25.93 19.15
C ASN A 94 9.60 24.60 18.50
N LYS A 95 8.68 23.69 18.19
CA LYS A 95 8.99 22.37 17.63
C LYS A 95 8.98 22.41 16.11
N VAL A 96 10.11 22.05 15.50
CA VAL A 96 10.20 21.86 14.04
C VAL A 96 9.74 20.44 13.74
N TYR A 97 8.62 20.30 13.05
CA TYR A 97 8.11 19.00 12.60
C TYR A 97 8.94 18.52 11.39
N PRO A 98 9.62 17.37 11.49
CA PRO A 98 10.55 16.94 10.46
C PRO A 98 9.80 16.57 9.17
N TYR A 99 10.15 17.24 8.07
CA TYR A 99 9.99 16.63 6.75
C TYR A 99 11.11 15.60 6.61
N HIS A 100 10.74 14.32 6.64
CA HIS A 100 11.70 13.23 6.54
C HIS A 100 12.11 13.05 5.07
N GLU A 101 13.27 13.61 4.71
CA GLU A 101 13.93 13.43 3.41
C GLU A 101 14.69 12.10 3.28
N GLU A 102 14.65 11.22 4.28
CA GLU A 102 15.22 9.86 4.20
C GLU A 102 14.36 8.97 3.29
N VAL A 103 14.28 9.36 2.03
CA VAL A 103 13.87 8.50 0.94
C VAL A 103 15.03 7.56 0.72
N ASN A 104 14.79 6.26 0.90
CA ASN A 104 15.80 5.26 0.62
C ASN A 104 16.37 5.49 -0.80
N THR A 105 17.67 5.71 -0.93
CA THR A 105 18.29 6.14 -2.20
C THR A 105 18.76 4.96 -3.05
N HIS A 106 18.09 3.80 -2.98
CA HIS A 106 18.39 2.61 -3.79
C HIS A 106 18.31 2.90 -5.30
N GLY A 107 19.40 3.44 -5.86
CA GLY A 107 19.64 3.57 -7.28
C GLY A 107 18.75 4.57 -8.04
N LEU A 108 19.37 5.23 -9.03
CA LEU A 108 18.63 5.84 -10.13
C LEU A 108 18.44 4.75 -11.19
N SER A 109 17.27 4.13 -11.23
CA SER A 109 16.87 3.25 -12.35
C SER A 109 16.02 4.05 -13.32
N THR A 110 16.27 3.88 -14.63
CA THR A 110 15.39 4.37 -15.69
C THR A 110 14.26 3.39 -16.02
N ASN A 111 14.32 2.17 -15.45
CA ASN A 111 13.23 1.22 -15.53
C ASN A 111 12.34 1.36 -14.28
N TYR A 112 11.08 1.69 -14.53
CA TYR A 112 10.05 1.86 -13.51
C TYR A 112 8.99 0.76 -13.52
N ASP A 113 9.18 -0.35 -14.23
CA ASP A 113 8.25 -1.50 -14.21
C ASP A 113 7.91 -1.89 -12.77
N TYR A 114 6.62 -2.08 -12.52
CA TYR A 114 6.06 -2.39 -11.20
C TYR A 114 6.30 -1.32 -10.14
N ARG A 115 6.61 -0.08 -10.56
CA ARG A 115 6.83 1.09 -9.72
C ARG A 115 5.97 2.25 -10.18
N ALA A 116 5.39 2.95 -9.21
CA ALA A 116 4.66 4.18 -9.46
C ALA A 116 4.63 5.08 -8.23
N ARG A 117 4.36 6.35 -8.50
CA ARG A 117 3.80 7.26 -7.52
C ARG A 117 2.30 7.37 -7.69
N LEU A 118 1.58 7.44 -6.59
CA LEU A 118 0.13 7.62 -6.54
C LEU A 118 -0.18 8.87 -5.71
N VAL A 119 -1.32 9.48 -6.01
CA VAL A 119 -1.89 10.57 -5.24
C VAL A 119 -3.28 10.15 -4.81
N THR A 120 -3.59 10.32 -3.54
CA THR A 120 -4.95 10.05 -3.03
C THR A 120 -5.95 11.08 -3.53
N ASP A 121 -7.22 10.68 -3.58
CA ASP A 121 -8.31 11.63 -3.73
C ASP A 121 -8.59 12.39 -2.41
N GLU A 122 -9.58 13.29 -2.45
CA GLU A 122 -10.01 14.07 -1.30
C GLU A 122 -10.54 13.23 -0.13
N ASP A 123 -10.97 11.98 -0.36
CA ASP A 123 -11.42 11.07 0.70
C ASP A 123 -10.27 10.17 1.21
N GLY A 124 -9.04 10.43 0.77
CA GLY A 124 -7.86 9.64 1.10
C GLY A 124 -7.78 8.29 0.39
N ARG A 125 -8.59 8.07 -0.65
CA ARG A 125 -8.61 6.79 -1.38
C ARG A 125 -7.46 6.73 -2.38
N TYR A 126 -6.90 5.54 -2.54
CA TYR A 126 -5.96 5.23 -3.61
C TYR A 126 -6.35 3.93 -4.31
N GLN A 127 -5.91 3.79 -5.55
CA GLN A 127 -6.06 2.56 -6.31
C GLN A 127 -4.94 2.43 -7.34
N PHE A 128 -4.47 1.20 -7.55
CA PHE A 128 -3.59 0.87 -8.65
C PHE A 128 -3.81 -0.55 -9.18
N GLU A 129 -3.46 -0.75 -10.45
CA GLU A 129 -3.51 -2.02 -11.16
C GLU A 129 -2.11 -2.56 -11.37
N THR A 130 -1.95 -3.84 -11.04
CA THR A 130 -0.73 -4.60 -11.23
C THR A 130 -1.05 -6.05 -11.64
N VAL A 131 -0.09 -6.95 -11.50
CA VAL A 131 -0.31 -8.40 -11.51
C VAL A 131 0.06 -8.95 -10.13
N GLU A 132 -0.54 -10.08 -9.76
CA GLU A 132 -0.17 -10.82 -8.56
C GLU A 132 1.37 -11.01 -8.48
N PRO A 133 2.00 -10.60 -7.37
CA PRO A 133 3.43 -10.82 -7.18
C PRO A 133 3.73 -12.31 -7.07
N VAL A 134 4.99 -12.68 -7.31
CA VAL A 134 5.44 -14.08 -7.20
C VAL A 134 6.55 -14.19 -6.15
N PRO A 135 6.64 -15.30 -5.41
CA PRO A 135 7.70 -15.49 -4.43
C PRO A 135 9.09 -15.44 -5.09
N TYR A 136 10.09 -15.07 -4.31
CA TYR A 136 11.49 -15.11 -4.72
C TYR A 136 12.39 -15.53 -3.56
N PHE A 137 13.59 -15.99 -3.90
CA PHE A 137 14.61 -16.30 -2.92
C PHE A 137 15.49 -15.06 -2.73
N ASP A 138 15.53 -14.55 -1.50
CA ASP A 138 16.44 -13.49 -1.11
C ASP A 138 17.81 -14.11 -0.78
N THR A 139 18.83 -13.67 -1.52
CA THR A 139 20.18 -14.19 -1.39
C THR A 139 20.92 -13.61 -0.20
N ASP A 140 20.50 -12.45 0.31
CA ASP A 140 21.21 -11.74 1.38
C ASP A 140 20.94 -12.41 2.74
N ASP A 141 19.71 -12.89 2.96
CA ASP A 141 19.34 -13.62 4.18
C ASP A 141 19.14 -15.13 3.96
N SER A 142 19.24 -15.61 2.72
CA SER A 142 19.02 -17.01 2.33
C SER A 142 17.62 -17.54 2.67
N THR A 143 16.60 -16.68 2.54
CA THR A 143 15.20 -17.04 2.80
C THR A 143 14.31 -16.89 1.56
N TRP A 144 13.14 -17.54 1.61
CA TRP A 144 12.08 -17.28 0.63
C TRP A 144 11.25 -16.11 1.11
N ARG A 145 11.07 -15.12 0.24
CA ARG A 145 10.15 -14.00 0.43
C ARG A 145 8.91 -14.21 -0.41
N TYR A 146 7.77 -14.32 0.26
CA TYR A 146 6.47 -14.59 -0.35
C TYR A 146 5.92 -13.37 -1.06
N PRO A 147 4.87 -13.51 -1.90
CA PRO A 147 4.28 -12.37 -2.59
C PRO A 147 3.98 -11.21 -1.64
N HIS A 148 4.55 -10.05 -1.95
CA HIS A 148 4.28 -8.82 -1.21
C HIS A 148 4.39 -7.59 -2.13
N ILE A 149 3.84 -6.47 -1.65
CA ILE A 149 3.95 -5.17 -2.31
C ILE A 149 4.52 -4.16 -1.31
N HIS A 150 5.58 -3.46 -1.68
CA HIS A 150 6.16 -2.40 -0.86
C HIS A 150 5.33 -1.13 -0.95
N TYR A 151 5.12 -0.49 0.20
CA TYR A 151 4.47 0.81 0.33
C TYR A 151 5.44 1.81 0.93
N TYR A 152 5.56 2.96 0.28
CA TYR A 152 6.12 4.16 0.90
C TYR A 152 5.07 5.26 0.89
N VAL A 153 4.59 5.65 2.07
CA VAL A 153 3.52 6.61 2.24
C VAL A 153 4.04 7.87 2.89
N GLN A 154 3.72 9.02 2.31
CA GLN A 154 4.11 10.33 2.84
C GLN A 154 2.92 11.29 2.86
N SER A 155 2.82 12.06 3.94
CA SER A 155 1.88 13.15 4.12
C SER A 155 2.54 14.30 4.88
N HIS A 156 2.14 15.54 4.62
CA HIS A 156 2.58 16.68 5.43
C HIS A 156 2.01 16.59 6.85
N GLY A 157 2.86 16.75 7.88
CA GLY A 157 2.45 16.70 9.28
C GLY A 157 2.37 15.29 9.89
N TYR A 158 2.69 14.24 9.13
CA TYR A 158 2.71 12.86 9.59
C TYR A 158 4.07 12.22 9.34
N LYS A 159 4.41 11.21 10.15
CA LYS A 159 5.64 10.45 9.94
C LYS A 159 5.48 9.60 8.67
N PRO A 160 6.46 9.55 7.77
CA PRO A 160 6.40 8.63 6.64
C PRO A 160 6.26 7.19 7.11
N LEU A 161 5.48 6.41 6.37
CA LEU A 161 5.28 4.99 6.62
C LEU A 161 5.96 4.20 5.51
N VAL A 162 6.84 3.30 5.91
CA VAL A 162 7.38 2.24 5.05
C VAL A 162 6.78 0.95 5.57
N THR A 163 6.10 0.21 4.72
CA THR A 163 5.44 -1.04 5.09
C THR A 163 5.33 -1.97 3.89
N GLN A 164 4.93 -3.21 4.10
CA GLN A 164 4.76 -4.22 3.07
C GLN A 164 3.35 -4.82 3.20
N LEU A 165 2.66 -4.96 2.07
CA LEU A 165 1.38 -5.66 1.98
C LEU A 165 1.66 -7.13 1.67
N TYR A 166 1.10 -8.03 2.48
CA TYR A 166 1.16 -9.48 2.30
C TYR A 166 -0.23 -10.06 1.97
N PHE A 167 -0.31 -11.32 1.54
CA PHE A 167 -1.56 -11.95 1.09
C PHE A 167 -1.84 -13.27 1.82
N HIS A 168 -3.05 -13.46 2.35
CA HIS A 168 -3.52 -14.72 2.93
C HIS A 168 -3.74 -15.80 1.86
N GLY A 169 -3.57 -17.07 2.25
CA GLY A 169 -3.96 -18.23 1.42
C GLY A 169 -2.84 -18.79 0.55
N GLU A 170 -1.65 -18.19 0.58
CA GLU A 170 -0.44 -18.82 0.07
C GLU A 170 -0.06 -19.97 1.01
N GLU A 171 0.01 -21.21 0.49
CA GLU A 171 0.28 -22.46 1.22
C GLU A 171 1.54 -22.45 2.11
N LYS A 172 2.33 -21.38 2.05
CA LYS A 172 3.65 -21.29 2.64
C LYS A 172 3.91 -19.96 3.36
N ASN A 173 2.87 -19.18 3.65
CA ASN A 173 3.00 -18.02 4.54
C ASN A 173 3.57 -18.42 5.92
N ASP A 174 3.29 -19.65 6.36
CA ASP A 174 3.77 -20.18 7.65
C ASP A 174 5.30 -20.33 7.72
N ILE A 175 6.01 -20.22 6.58
CA ILE A 175 7.48 -20.33 6.52
C ILE A 175 8.20 -19.02 6.15
N ASP A 176 7.47 -17.95 5.83
CA ASP A 176 8.07 -16.62 5.66
C ASP A 176 8.28 -15.99 7.04
N ILE A 177 9.54 -15.75 7.41
CA ILE A 177 9.85 -15.09 8.67
C ILE A 177 9.60 -13.58 8.64
N HIS A 178 9.31 -13.02 7.47
CA HIS A 178 9.12 -11.59 7.26
C HIS A 178 7.64 -11.17 7.21
N ILE A 179 6.70 -12.13 7.11
CA ILE A 179 5.26 -11.80 7.02
C ILE A 179 4.76 -11.21 8.33
N ASP A 180 4.07 -10.08 8.22
CA ASP A 180 3.28 -9.51 9.31
C ASP A 180 1.77 -9.71 9.08
N GLN A 181 1.13 -10.37 10.04
CA GLN A 181 -0.30 -10.70 9.99
C GLN A 181 -1.21 -9.46 9.95
N GLN A 182 -0.81 -8.33 10.56
CA GLN A 182 -1.61 -7.09 10.55
C GLN A 182 -1.64 -6.43 9.17
N THR A 183 -0.60 -6.65 8.37
CA THR A 183 -0.49 -6.15 6.99
C THR A 183 -0.79 -7.22 5.94
N THR A 184 -1.42 -8.33 6.35
CA THR A 184 -1.83 -9.42 5.47
C THR A 184 -3.31 -9.30 5.10
N ILE A 185 -3.63 -9.30 3.81
CA ILE A 185 -5.00 -9.17 3.32
C ILE A 185 -5.48 -10.43 2.61
N THR A 186 -6.80 -10.64 2.54
CA THR A 186 -7.37 -11.70 1.69
C THR A 186 -7.76 -11.12 0.33
N LEU A 187 -7.27 -11.74 -0.75
CA LEU A 187 -7.66 -11.35 -2.10
C LEU A 187 -9.05 -11.91 -2.46
N LYS A 188 -9.86 -11.07 -3.10
CA LYS A 188 -11.14 -11.48 -3.69
C LYS A 188 -10.96 -11.71 -5.18
N GLN A 189 -11.14 -12.95 -5.63
CA GLN A 189 -11.18 -13.26 -7.07
C GLN A 189 -12.50 -12.82 -7.68
N ILE A 190 -12.45 -12.13 -8.82
CA ILE A 190 -13.59 -11.73 -9.63
C ILE A 190 -13.43 -12.28 -11.05
N THR A 191 -14.44 -12.98 -11.55
CA THR A 191 -14.54 -13.35 -12.96
C THR A 191 -15.40 -12.33 -13.69
N SER A 192 -14.79 -11.58 -14.61
CA SER A 192 -15.49 -10.60 -15.45
C SER A 192 -15.65 -11.08 -16.88
N THR A 193 -16.64 -10.53 -17.58
CA THR A 193 -16.96 -10.87 -18.97
C THR A 193 -16.63 -9.67 -19.85
N ARG A 194 -15.61 -9.80 -20.71
CA ARG A 194 -15.21 -8.75 -21.67
C ARG A 194 -16.06 -8.78 -22.94
N SER A 195 -16.58 -9.95 -23.31
CA SER A 195 -17.52 -10.17 -24.41
C SER A 195 -18.25 -11.50 -24.20
N VAL A 196 -19.30 -11.77 -25.00
CA VAL A 196 -20.18 -12.96 -24.87
C VAL A 196 -19.43 -14.28 -24.66
N ASN A 197 -18.20 -14.42 -25.19
CA ASN A 197 -17.37 -15.63 -25.07
C ASN A 197 -15.98 -15.38 -24.44
N SER A 198 -15.74 -14.22 -23.82
CA SER A 198 -14.45 -13.90 -23.21
C SER A 198 -14.65 -13.56 -21.74
N LYS A 199 -14.28 -14.50 -20.87
CA LYS A 199 -14.14 -14.26 -19.44
C LYS A 199 -12.67 -14.07 -19.08
N PHE A 200 -12.42 -13.27 -18.05
CA PHE A 200 -11.09 -13.13 -17.46
C PHE A 200 -11.23 -12.99 -15.95
N ASP A 201 -10.26 -13.53 -15.23
CA ASP A 201 -10.15 -13.44 -13.79
C ASP A 201 -9.20 -12.32 -13.40
N TYR A 202 -9.50 -11.66 -12.29
CA TYR A 202 -8.61 -10.73 -11.62
C TYR A 202 -8.85 -10.74 -10.12
N PHE A 203 -7.87 -10.31 -9.35
CA PHE A 203 -7.98 -10.16 -7.91
C PHE A 203 -8.26 -8.71 -7.52
N ILE A 204 -9.00 -8.53 -6.44
CA ILE A 204 -9.13 -7.27 -5.72
C ILE A 204 -8.55 -7.47 -4.32
N GLY A 205 -7.63 -6.58 -3.93
CA GLY A 205 -7.12 -6.48 -2.57
C GLY A 205 -7.44 -5.11 -1.98
N ILE A 206 -7.93 -5.07 -0.75
CA ILE A 206 -8.16 -3.84 0.00
C ILE A 206 -7.09 -3.74 1.10
N PHE A 207 -6.35 -2.63 1.13
CA PHE A 207 -5.30 -2.39 2.13
C PHE A 207 -5.38 -0.95 2.64
N ASP A 208 -6.01 -0.77 3.78
CA ASP A 208 -6.10 0.53 4.42
C ASP A 208 -4.84 0.80 5.27
N LEU A 209 -4.44 2.07 5.31
CA LEU A 209 -3.20 2.53 5.91
C LEU A 209 -3.51 3.63 6.92
N VAL A 210 -2.85 3.59 8.08
CA VAL A 210 -3.05 4.55 9.17
C VAL A 210 -1.70 5.17 9.53
N LEU A 211 -1.58 6.48 9.33
CA LEU A 211 -0.34 7.23 9.57
C LEU A 211 -0.26 7.78 11.00
N GLU A 212 0.95 7.72 11.56
CA GLU A 212 1.34 8.31 12.85
C GLU A 212 1.53 9.83 12.72
N SER A 213 0.92 10.59 13.63
CA SER A 213 1.06 12.05 13.72
C SER A 213 2.49 12.47 14.10
N CYS A 214 2.98 13.58 13.54
CA CYS A 214 4.19 14.24 14.06
C CYS A 214 3.92 15.15 15.27
N PHE A 215 2.65 15.39 15.57
CA PHE A 215 2.19 16.21 16.69
C PHE A 215 2.01 15.27 17.90
N ASP A 216 2.82 15.51 18.94
CA ASP A 216 2.72 14.88 20.27
C ASP A 216 1.78 15.69 21.14
#